data_AF-A0A6L8BC76-F1
#
_entry.id   AF-A0A6L8BC76-F1
#
_cell.length_a   1.000
_cell.length_b   1.000
_cell.length_c   1.000
_cell.angle_alpha   90.00
_cell.angle_beta   90.00
_cell.angle_gamma   90.00
#
_symmetry.space_group_name_H-M   'P 1'
#
loop_
_entity.id
_entity.type
_entity.pdbx_description
1 polymer ?
#
loop_
_entity_poly.entity_id
_entity_poly.type
_entity_poly.pdbx_seq_one_letter_code
_entity_poly.pdbx_strand_id
1 'polypeptide(L)'
;MILRGVQGARLSGRERFPEIVDRWQNFSARGEITALHPRLGPHYGEMVELGSLEALQDCTGFYNHYRDRGRLDVHTSYGYLITRPVAESIAGWLRMANAVG
;
A
#
# COMPACT_ATOMS: atom_id res chain seq x y z
N MET A 1 14.30 1.24 -11.03
CA MET A 1 13.16 0.67 -11.79
C MET A 1 12.71 -0.61 -11.10
N ILE A 2 11.70 -0.51 -10.22
CA ILE A 2 11.30 -1.54 -9.23
C ILE A 2 10.68 -2.79 -9.89
N LEU A 3 10.21 -2.71 -11.13
CA LEU A 3 9.40 -3.76 -11.75
C LEU A 3 10.20 -4.96 -12.29
N ARG A 4 11.50 -4.86 -12.57
CA ARG A 4 12.24 -5.94 -13.27
C ARG A 4 12.38 -7.26 -12.50
N GLY A 5 12.20 -7.25 -11.18
CA GLY A 5 12.32 -8.44 -10.32
C GLY A 5 10.99 -9.13 -10.01
N VAL A 6 9.86 -8.60 -10.49
CA VAL A 6 8.53 -9.13 -10.17
C VAL A 6 8.12 -10.16 -11.23
N GLN A 7 7.58 -11.30 -10.78
CA GLN A 7 7.00 -12.30 -11.68
C GLN A 7 5.88 -11.67 -12.52
N GLY A 8 5.89 -11.90 -13.83
CA GLY A 8 4.94 -11.25 -14.75
C GLY A 8 5.39 -9.90 -15.31
N ALA A 9 6.51 -9.33 -14.87
CA ALA A 9 6.97 -8.02 -15.35
C ALA A 9 7.28 -7.91 -16.86
N ARG A 10 7.43 -9.05 -17.55
CA ARG A 10 7.58 -9.14 -19.02
C ARG A 10 6.29 -9.53 -19.74
N LEU A 11 5.24 -9.87 -19.01
CA LEU A 11 3.92 -10.20 -19.52
C LEU A 11 3.09 -8.92 -19.67
N SER A 12 1.91 -9.05 -20.26
CA SER A 12 0.98 -7.95 -20.54
C SER A 12 -0.43 -8.28 -20.04
N GLY A 13 -1.28 -7.26 -19.94
CA GLY A 13 -2.63 -7.42 -19.43
C GLY A 13 -2.62 -7.99 -18.02
N ARG A 14 -3.56 -8.89 -17.72
CA ARG A 14 -3.76 -9.45 -16.38
C ARG A 14 -2.56 -10.24 -15.87
N GLU A 15 -1.88 -10.97 -16.74
CA GLU A 15 -0.72 -11.81 -16.38
C GLU A 15 0.50 -10.99 -15.89
N ARG A 16 0.49 -9.67 -16.12
CA ARG A 16 1.52 -8.76 -15.62
C ARG A 16 1.44 -8.53 -14.11
N PHE A 17 0.27 -8.76 -13.51
CA PHE A 17 -0.08 -8.28 -12.17
C PHE A 17 -0.52 -9.42 -11.24
N PRO A 18 -0.43 -9.23 -9.91
CA PRO A 18 -1.03 -10.17 -8.96
C PRO A 18 -2.57 -10.09 -9.01
N GLU A 19 -3.24 -11.24 -8.97
CA GLU A 19 -4.72 -11.32 -9.01
C GLU A 19 -5.36 -11.67 -7.65
N ILE A 20 -4.57 -11.73 -6.57
CA ILE A 20 -5.04 -12.16 -5.23
C ILE A 20 -5.55 -11.01 -4.35
N VAL A 21 -5.58 -9.78 -4.87
CA VAL A 21 -5.94 -8.58 -4.11
C VAL A 21 -7.15 -7.92 -4.76
N ASP A 22 -8.27 -7.89 -4.05
CA ASP A 22 -9.50 -7.27 -4.57
C ASP A 22 -9.51 -5.75 -4.38
N ARG A 23 -8.90 -5.24 -3.30
CA ARG A 23 -8.75 -3.80 -3.02
C ARG A 23 -7.40 -3.51 -2.43
N TRP A 24 -6.73 -2.46 -2.91
CA TRP A 24 -5.40 -2.07 -2.45
C TRP A 24 -5.40 -0.63 -1.93
N GLN A 25 -5.05 -0.46 -0.67
CA GLN A 25 -4.67 0.83 -0.10
C GLN A 25 -3.16 0.86 0.18
N ASN A 26 -2.44 1.74 -0.52
CA ASN A 26 -1.00 1.91 -0.40
C ASN A 26 -0.69 3.03 0.61
N PHE A 27 0.15 2.75 1.60
CA PHE A 27 0.57 3.71 2.62
C PHE A 27 2.07 3.97 2.50
N SER A 28 2.44 5.22 2.22
CA SER A 28 3.85 5.61 2.11
C SER A 28 4.12 6.88 2.92
N ALA A 29 4.85 6.72 4.01
CA ALA A 29 5.27 7.81 4.88
C ALA A 29 6.48 8.55 4.31
N ARG A 30 6.57 9.84 4.60
CA ARG A 30 7.72 10.68 4.25
C ARG A 30 8.97 10.21 5.00
N GLY A 31 10.10 10.15 4.29
CA GLY A 31 11.40 9.75 4.84
C GLY A 31 11.68 8.25 4.84
N GLU A 32 10.77 7.44 4.32
CA GLU A 32 10.97 6.00 4.09
C GLU A 32 11.78 5.75 2.78
N ILE A 33 12.43 4.59 2.62
CA ILE A 33 13.28 4.29 1.45
C ILE A 33 12.46 4.25 0.14
N THR A 34 11.16 3.94 0.18
CA THR A 34 10.24 4.03 -0.96
C THR A 34 9.81 5.47 -1.28
N ALA A 35 10.20 6.48 -0.50
CA ALA A 35 9.80 7.88 -0.70
C ALA A 35 10.32 8.51 -2.01
N LEU A 36 11.17 7.82 -2.78
CA LEU A 36 11.48 8.23 -4.14
C LEU A 36 10.24 8.17 -5.06
N HIS A 37 9.36 7.19 -4.84
CA HIS A 37 8.09 7.03 -5.56
C HIS A 37 6.99 6.55 -4.59
N PRO A 38 6.39 7.45 -3.80
CA PRO A 38 5.44 7.07 -2.74
C PRO A 38 4.08 6.59 -3.28
N ARG A 39 3.87 6.67 -4.59
CA ARG A 39 2.62 6.31 -5.27
C ARG A 39 2.80 5.06 -6.12
N LEU A 40 1.88 4.12 -5.98
CA LEU A 40 1.83 2.89 -6.77
C LEU A 40 0.87 2.99 -7.95
N GLY A 41 -0.08 3.94 -7.93
CA GLY A 41 -1.03 4.15 -9.02
C GLY A 41 -0.40 4.19 -10.43
N PRO A 42 0.70 4.94 -10.66
CA PRO A 42 1.35 4.97 -11.98
C PRO A 42 1.94 3.62 -12.45
N HIS A 43 2.10 2.65 -11.57
CA HIS A 43 2.72 1.36 -11.86
C HIS A 43 1.72 0.19 -11.88
N TYR A 44 0.65 0.30 -11.09
CA TYR A 44 -0.32 -0.77 -10.86
C TYR A 44 -1.77 -0.35 -11.14
N GLY A 45 -2.02 0.91 -11.53
CA GLY A 45 -3.37 1.42 -11.82
C GLY A 45 -4.06 0.69 -12.98
N GLU A 46 -3.30 0.15 -13.93
CA GLU A 46 -3.80 -0.70 -15.02
C GLU A 46 -4.62 -1.90 -14.50
N MET A 47 -4.35 -2.39 -13.28
CA MET A 47 -5.14 -3.47 -12.66
C MET A 47 -6.62 -3.11 -12.49
N VAL A 48 -6.92 -1.83 -12.24
CA VAL A 48 -8.30 -1.33 -12.12
C VAL A 48 -8.97 -1.31 -13.49
N GLU A 49 -8.25 -0.83 -14.52
CA GLU A 49 -8.74 -0.79 -15.91
C GLU A 49 -9.03 -2.20 -16.46
N LEU A 50 -8.22 -3.19 -16.07
CA LEU A 50 -8.38 -4.59 -16.43
C LEU A 50 -9.43 -5.35 -15.59
N GLY A 51 -10.08 -4.69 -14.63
CA GLY A 51 -11.04 -5.32 -13.72
C GLY A 51 -10.44 -6.43 -12.86
N SER A 52 -9.14 -6.37 -12.59
CA SER A 52 -8.43 -7.32 -11.70
C SER A 52 -8.29 -6.79 -10.28
N LEU A 53 -8.57 -5.50 -10.08
CA LEU A 53 -8.56 -4.80 -8.81
C LEU A 53 -9.78 -3.88 -8.78
N GLU A 54 -10.56 -3.90 -7.71
CA GLU A 54 -11.72 -3.01 -7.58
C GLU A 54 -11.29 -1.55 -7.37
N ALA A 55 -10.25 -1.33 -6.55
CA ALA A 55 -9.73 0.00 -6.29
C ALA A 55 -8.25 -0.03 -5.85
N LEU A 56 -7.50 0.97 -6.30
CA LEU A 56 -6.16 1.31 -5.79
C LEU A 56 -6.18 2.74 -5.24
N GLN A 57 -5.82 2.90 -3.97
CA GLN A 57 -5.73 4.23 -3.34
C GLN A 57 -4.34 4.47 -2.74
N ASP A 58 -3.69 5.55 -3.15
CA ASP A 58 -2.42 6.01 -2.58
C ASP A 58 -2.66 6.97 -1.40
N CYS A 59 -2.38 6.53 -0.18
CA CYS A 59 -2.33 7.33 1.04
C CYS A 59 -0.89 7.75 1.31
N THR A 60 -0.56 9.01 1.01
CA THR A 60 0.82 9.53 1.12
C THR A 60 0.85 10.84 1.91
N GLY A 61 2.04 11.35 2.21
CA GLY A 61 2.21 12.69 2.77
C GLY A 61 2.11 12.78 4.30
N PHE A 62 2.00 11.65 4.99
CA PHE A 62 2.11 11.56 6.45
C PHE A 62 3.53 11.14 6.87
N TYR A 63 3.82 11.22 8.17
CA TYR A 63 5.11 10.81 8.74
C TYR A 63 4.92 9.59 9.63
N ASN A 64 5.89 8.68 9.60
CA ASN A 64 6.03 7.63 10.60
C ASN A 64 6.94 8.15 11.72
N HIS A 65 6.35 8.51 12.87
CA HIS A 65 7.10 9.02 14.03
C HIS A 65 7.44 7.93 15.05
N TYR A 66 7.38 6.67 14.63
CA TYR A 66 7.68 5.54 15.50
C TYR A 66 9.08 5.68 16.12
N ARG A 67 9.15 5.36 17.41
CA ARG A 67 10.40 5.39 18.16
C ARG A 67 10.63 4.03 18.80
N ASP A 68 11.75 3.43 18.49
CA ASP A 68 12.25 2.26 19.21
C ASP A 68 13.34 2.70 20.19
N ARG A 69 13.18 2.34 21.48
CA ARG A 69 14.11 2.69 22.57
C ARG A 69 14.53 4.17 22.58
N GLY A 70 13.57 5.07 22.31
CA GLY A 70 13.76 6.52 22.28
C GLY A 70 14.35 7.09 20.98
N ARG A 71 14.81 6.24 20.04
CA ARG A 71 15.36 6.66 18.76
C ARG A 71 14.29 6.63 17.68
N LEU A 72 14.30 7.62 16.79
CA LEU A 72 13.39 7.66 15.65
C LEU A 72 13.72 6.51 14.70
N ASP A 73 12.73 5.68 14.41
CA ASP A 73 12.80 4.63 13.41
C ASP A 73 11.60 4.72 12.48
N VAL A 74 11.78 5.48 11.41
CA VAL A 74 10.73 5.72 10.40
C VAL A 74 10.53 4.52 9.46
N HIS A 75 11.43 3.54 9.50
CA HIS A 75 11.47 2.39 8.59
C HIS A 75 10.80 1.15 9.19
N THR A 76 10.63 1.11 10.52
CA THR A 76 9.91 0.02 11.17
C THR A 76 8.46 -0.05 10.69
N SER A 77 8.11 -1.19 10.09
CA SER A 77 6.77 -1.48 9.52
C SER A 77 5.66 -1.40 10.56
N TYR A 78 5.88 -1.88 11.79
CA TYR A 78 4.91 -1.76 12.88
C TYR A 78 4.61 -0.29 13.24
N GLY A 79 5.52 0.64 12.94
CA GLY A 79 5.31 2.06 13.11
C GLY A 79 4.13 2.60 12.29
N TYR A 80 3.83 1.99 11.14
CA TYR A 80 2.66 2.36 10.35
C TYR A 80 1.36 2.07 11.07
N LEU A 81 1.27 0.97 11.84
CA LEU A 81 0.04 0.55 12.51
C LEU A 81 -0.46 1.57 13.55
N ILE A 82 0.46 2.36 14.12
CA ILE A 82 0.11 3.41 15.09
C ILE A 82 -0.16 4.77 14.43
N THR A 83 0.04 4.89 13.12
CA THR A 83 -0.30 6.13 12.40
C THR A 83 -1.80 6.21 12.19
N ARG A 84 -2.36 7.41 12.36
CA ARG A 84 -3.79 7.66 12.22
C ARG A 84 -4.38 7.15 10.89
N PRO A 85 -3.79 7.44 9.71
CA PRO A 85 -4.38 7.00 8.43
C PRO A 85 -4.51 5.47 8.33
N VAL A 86 -3.51 4.74 8.82
CA VAL A 86 -3.51 3.27 8.78
C VAL A 86 -4.48 2.71 9.81
N ALA A 87 -4.49 3.25 11.04
CA ALA A 87 -5.40 2.81 12.09
C ALA A 87 -6.87 3.03 11.71
N GLU A 88 -7.21 4.18 11.13
CA GLU A 88 -8.56 4.48 10.64
C GLU A 88 -8.98 3.54 9.50
N SER A 89 -8.07 3.23 8.58
CA SER A 89 -8.30 2.27 7.50
C SER A 89 -8.58 0.86 8.01
N ILE A 90 -7.73 0.33 8.90
CA ILE A 90 -7.92 -0.99 9.52
C ILE A 90 -9.24 -1.04 10.29
N ALA A 91 -9.54 -0.01 11.08
CA ALA A 91 -10.80 0.06 11.82
C ALA A 91 -12.02 0.11 10.88
N GLY A 92 -11.93 0.84 9.77
CA GLY A 92 -12.97 0.85 8.73
C GLY A 92 -13.17 -0.52 8.10
N TRP A 93 -12.07 -1.20 7.73
CA TRP A 93 -12.11 -2.55 7.17
C TRP A 93 -12.75 -3.56 8.12
N LEU A 94 -12.35 -3.59 9.39
CA LEU A 94 -12.92 -4.50 10.39
C LEU A 94 -14.42 -4.27 10.59
N ARG A 95 -14.87 -3.01 10.59
CA ARG A 95 -16.30 -2.69 10.70
C ARG A 95 -17.09 -3.19 9.51
N MET A 96 -16.56 -3.04 8.29
CA MET A 96 -17.21 -3.58 7.09
C MET A 96 -17.27 -5.11 7.13
N ALA A 97 -16.17 -5.78 7.51
CA ALA A 97 -16.14 -7.24 7.61
C ALA A 97 -17.16 -7.77 8.64
N ASN A 98 -17.31 -7.09 9.79
CA ASN A 98 -18.26 -7.48 10.84
C ASN A 98 -19.72 -7.09 10.52
N ALA A 99 -19.97 -6.21 9.56
CA ALA A 99 -21.32 -5.83 9.13
C ALA A 99 -21.91 -6.80 8.09
N VAL A 100 -21.07 -7.67 7.52
CA VAL A 100 -21.44 -8.66 6.49
C VAL A 100 -21.55 -10.09 7.08
N GLY A 101 -21.36 -10.22 8.40
CA GLY A 101 -21.46 -11.49 9.16
C GLY A 101 -22.78 -11.68 9.87
#